data_AF-A0A484Z962-F1
#
_entry.id   AF-A0A484Z962-F1
#
_cell.length_a   1.000
_cell.length_b   1.000
_cell.length_c   1.000
_cell.angle_alpha   90.00
_cell.angle_beta   90.00
_cell.angle_gamma   90.00
#
_symmetry.space_group_name_H-M   'P 1'
#
loop_
_entity.id
_entity.type
_entity.pdbx_description
1 polymer ?
#
loop_
_entity_poly.entity_id
_entity_poly.type
_entity_poly.pdbx_seq_one_letter_code
_entity_poly.pdbx_strand_id
1 'polypeptide(L)' 'MRYEASFRPESGGLEVTFRLEAQQYHQLTVGEKGVLSYKGSRFEGFEPEL' A
#
# COMPACT_ATOMS: atom_id res chain seq x y z
N MET A 1 15.12 -1.85 10.77
CA MET A 1 14.41 -0.72 10.15
C MET A 1 12.93 -1.08 10.06
N ARG A 2 12.03 -0.10 10.16
CA ARG A 2 10.58 -0.32 9.99
C ARG A 2 10.15 0.39 8.71
N TYR A 3 9.49 -0.34 7.81
CA TYR A 3 8.92 0.20 6.58
C TYR A 3 7.41 0.34 6.75
N GLU A 4 6.88 1.47 6.31
CA GLU A 4 5.45 1.76 6.33
C GLU A 4 5.07 2.45 5.01
N ALA A 5 3.87 2.16 4.51
CA ALA A 5 3.29 2.83 3.36
C ALA A 5 1.83 3.20 3.65
N SER A 6 1.43 4.40 3.23
CA SER A 6 0.06 4.89 3.35
C SER A 6 -0.63 4.85 2.00
N PHE A 7 -1.84 4.32 1.98
CA PHE A 7 -2.68 4.24 0.79
C PHE A 7 -3.93 5.08 1.00
N ARG A 8 -4.24 5.94 0.03
CA ARG A 8 -5.44 6.75 0.02
C ARG A 8 -6.45 6.16 -0.97
N PRO A 9 -7.69 5.85 -0.56
CA PRO A 9 -8.73 5.43 -1.49
C PRO A 9 -9.04 6.50 -2.53
N GLU A 10 -9.18 6.11 -3.80
CA GLU A 10 -9.48 7.05 -4.89
C GLU A 10 -10.86 7.70 -4.77
N SER A 11 -11.83 6.96 -4.22
CA SER A 11 -13.19 7.45 -3.93
C SER A 11 -13.23 8.56 -2.87
N GLY A 12 -12.09 8.91 -2.28
CA GLY A 12 -12.01 9.65 -1.04
C GLY A 12 -12.23 8.75 0.17
N GLY A 13 -11.64 9.15 1.31
CA GLY A 13 -11.72 8.40 2.56
C GLY A 13 -10.49 8.59 3.44
N LEU A 14 -10.42 7.81 4.52
CA LEU A 14 -9.27 7.78 5.41
C LEU A 14 -8.11 7.02 4.77
N GLU A 15 -6.90 7.55 4.92
CA GLU A 15 -5.69 6.81 4.57
C GLU A 15 -5.52 5.60 5.49
N VAL A 16 -5.02 4.51 4.90
CA VAL A 16 -4.67 3.30 5.64
C VAL A 16 -3.17 3.10 5.55
N THR A 17 -2.51 3.04 6.70
CA THR A 17 -1.07 2.81 6.81
C THR A 17 -0.80 1.35 7.16
N PHE A 18 0.05 0.69 6.38
CA PHE A 18 0.48 -0.68 6.64
C PHE A 18 1.95 -0.72 7.00
N ARG A 19 2.31 -1.65 7.89
CA ARG A 19 3.70 -2.06 8.09
C ARG A 19 4.08 -3.07 7.02
N LEU A 20 5.26 -2.90 6.45
CA LEU A 20 5.74 -3.70 5.33
C LEU A 20 7.08 -4.35 5.65
N GLU A 21 7.34 -5.46 4.96
CA GLU A 21 8.69 -5.97 4.79
C GLU A 21 9.48 -5.11 3.81
N ALA A 22 10.81 -5.15 3.88
CA ALA A 22 11.67 -4.35 3.00
C ALA A 22 11.40 -4.63 1.52
N GLN A 23 11.23 -5.91 1.15
CA GLN A 23 10.97 -6.32 -0.23
C GLN A 23 9.65 -5.74 -0.77
N GLN A 24 8.59 -5.76 0.04
CA GLN A 24 7.30 -5.20 -0.33
C GLN A 24 7.37 -3.69 -0.51
N TYR A 25 8.02 -2.99 0.43
CA TYR A 25 8.16 -1.54 0.37
C TYR A 25 8.92 -1.07 -0.88
N HIS A 26 10.01 -1.74 -1.24
CA HIS A 26 10.82 -1.39 -2.41
C HIS A 26 10.16 -1.69 -3.76
N GLN A 27 9.04 -2.43 -3.78
CA GLN A 27 8.24 -2.64 -4.98
C GLN A 27 7.22 -1.52 -5.22
N LEU A 28 6.99 -0.64 -4.24
CA LEU A 28 6.02 0.45 -4.34
C LEU A 28 6.66 1.71 -4.91
N THR A 29 5.96 2.39 -5.81
CA THR A 29 6.29 3.75 -6.23
C THR A 29 5.28 4.72 -5.64
N VAL A 30 5.78 5.78 -4.98
CA VAL A 30 4.90 6.80 -4.38
C VAL A 30 4.13 7.54 -5.48
N GLY A 31 2.82 7.61 -5.33
CA GLY A 31 1.92 8.31 -6.25
C GLY A 31 1.33 7.43 -7.36
N GLU A 32 1.79 6.16 -7.48
CA GLU A 32 1.11 5.20 -8.35
C GLU A 32 -0.29 4.88 -7.83
N LYS A 33 -1.20 4.73 -8.78
CA LYS A 33 -2.57 4.26 -8.57
C LYS A 33 -2.61 2.76 -8.88
N GLY A 34 -3.53 2.05 -8.25
CA GLY A 34 -3.60 0.61 -8.38
C GLY A 34 -4.55 -0.04 -7.39
N VAL A 35 -4.56 -1.37 -7.42
CA VAL A 35 -5.41 -2.18 -6.55
C VAL A 35 -4.62 -2.61 -5.32
N LEU A 36 -5.09 -2.16 -4.15
CA LEU A 36 -4.56 -2.58 -2.86
C LEU A 36 -5.30 -3.83 -2.35
N SER A 37 -4.57 -4.90 -2.07
CA SER A 37 -5.07 -6.12 -1.43
C SER A 37 -4.61 -6.21 0.02
N TYR A 38 -5.55 -6.42 0.95
CA TYR A 38 -5.25 -6.55 2.38
C TYR A 38 -6.28 -7.39 3.12
N LYS A 39 -5.89 -7.99 4.25
CA LYS A 39 -6.76 -8.77 5.15
C LYS A 39 -6.73 -8.18 6.55
N GLY A 40 -7.79 -7.47 6.92
CA GLY A 40 -7.84 -6.73 8.19
C GLY A 40 -6.80 -5.62 8.22
N SER A 41 -5.78 -5.73 9.06
CA SER A 41 -4.64 -4.80 9.12
C SER A 41 -3.38 -5.32 8.43
N ARG A 42 -3.44 -6.47 7.75
CA ARG A 42 -2.29 -7.10 7.08
C ARG A 42 -2.29 -6.74 5.60
N PHE A 43 -1.17 -6.18 5.13
CA PHE A 43 -0.92 -5.96 3.71
C PHE A 43 -0.67 -7.29 3.00
N GLU A 44 -1.35 -7.53 1.87
CA GLU A 44 -1.12 -8.71 1.02
C GLU A 44 -0.42 -8.32 -0.29
N GLY A 45 -0.71 -7.14 -0.85
CA GLY A 45 -0.09 -6.69 -2.08
C GLY A 45 -0.66 -5.38 -2.63
N PHE A 46 0.05 -4.79 -3.59
CA PHE A 46 -0.39 -3.65 -4.39
C PHE A 46 -0.05 -3.91 -5.85
N GLU A 47 -1.04 -3.79 -6.73
CA GLU A 47 -0.89 -3.96 -8.17
C GLU A 47 -1.10 -2.61 -8.86
N PRO A 48 -0.04 -1.98 -9.41
CA PRO A 48 -0.16 -0.72 -10.13
C PRO A 48 -1.07 -0.83 -11.35
N GLU A 49 -1.88 0.20 -11.60
CA GLU A 49 -2.61 0.37 -12.85
C GLU A 49 -1.60 0.80 -13.93
N LEU A 50 -1.53 0.05 -15.04
CA LEU A 50 -0.63 0.30 -16.16
C LEU A 50 -1.09 1.48 -17.03
#